data_AF-A0A957KM06-F1
#
_entry.id   AF-A0A957KM06-F1
#
_cell.length_a   1.000
_cell.length_b   1.000
_cell.length_c   1.000
_cell.angle_alpha   90.00
_cell.angle_beta   90.00
_cell.angle_gamma   90.00
#
_symmetry.space_group_name_H-M   'P 1'
#
loop_
_entity.id
_entity.type
_entity.pdbx_description
1 polymer ?
#
loop_
_entity_poly.entity_id
_entity_poly.type
_entity_poly.pdbx_seq_one_letter_code
_entity_poly.pdbx_strand_id
1 'polypeptide(L)'
;MTWIKTVKPDEATGRLAEIYELTKSPHGTYDNVYISKSLRPETIMGHDTLYKAVLHHPDVTLPLWLLELIATYTSILNNCEYAATHHG
;
A
#
# COMPACT_ATOMS: atom_id res chain seq x y z
N MET A 1 -2.60 8.86 9.27
CA MET A 1 -1.20 9.17 8.91
C MET A 1 -0.26 8.70 10.01
N THR A 2 1.04 8.55 9.71
CA THR A 2 2.04 8.07 10.67
C THR A 2 2.60 9.20 11.55
N TRP A 3 3.24 8.84 12.67
CA TRP A 3 3.83 9.76 13.64
C TRP A 3 5.27 10.17 13.32
N ILE A 4 5.95 9.45 12.42
CA ILE A 4 7.31 9.77 11.98
C ILE A 4 7.33 10.86 10.90
N LYS A 5 8.51 11.45 10.68
CA LYS A 5 8.74 12.31 9.52
C LYS A 5 8.51 11.52 8.22
N THR A 6 7.82 12.13 7.28
CA THR A 6 7.62 11.61 5.92
C THR A 6 8.00 12.66 4.88
N VAL A 7 8.19 12.25 3.64
CA VAL A 7 8.38 13.11 2.47
C VAL A 7 7.15 12.96 1.59
N LYS A 8 6.46 14.05 1.30
CA LYS A 8 5.24 14.02 0.49
C LYS A 8 5.57 13.77 -0.99
N PRO A 9 4.61 13.27 -1.79
CA PRO A 9 4.83 13.01 -3.21
C PRO A 9 5.30 14.24 -4.01
N ASP A 10 4.77 15.43 -3.72
CA ASP A 10 5.14 16.70 -4.35
C ASP A 10 6.51 17.25 -3.92
N GLU A 11 7.04 16.78 -2.79
CA GLU A 11 8.37 17.14 -2.27
C GLU A 11 9.43 16.08 -2.61
N ALA A 12 9.02 14.93 -3.14
CA ALA A 12 9.91 13.82 -3.42
C ALA A 12 10.83 14.13 -4.61
N THR A 13 12.07 13.67 -4.52
CA THR A 13 13.08 13.81 -5.58
C THR A 13 13.81 12.50 -5.80
N GLY A 14 14.49 12.38 -6.95
CA GLY A 14 15.29 11.20 -7.31
C GLY A 14 14.50 9.89 -7.18
N ARG A 15 15.12 8.89 -6.55
CA ARG A 15 14.58 7.52 -6.44
C ARG A 15 13.20 7.45 -5.76
N LEU A 16 12.93 8.30 -4.78
CA LEU A 16 11.63 8.28 -4.09
C LEU A 16 10.51 8.78 -5.02
N ALA A 17 10.77 9.82 -5.82
CA ALA A 17 9.79 10.34 -6.78
C ALA A 17 9.44 9.30 -7.85
N GLU A 18 10.45 8.60 -8.38
CA GLU A 18 10.24 7.49 -9.32
C GLU A 18 9.35 6.39 -8.71
N ILE A 19 9.64 5.97 -7.48
CA ILE A 19 8.87 4.93 -6.80
C ILE A 19 7.43 5.38 -6.54
N TYR A 20 7.22 6.63 -6.14
CA TYR A 20 5.87 7.15 -5.97
C TYR A 20 5.08 7.11 -7.29
N GLU A 21 5.66 7.51 -8.42
CA GLU A 21 4.97 7.39 -9.72
C GLU A 21 4.67 5.93 -10.10
N LEU A 22 5.61 5.01 -9.86
CA LEU A 22 5.42 3.58 -10.15
C LEU A 22 4.35 2.91 -9.28
N THR A 23 4.12 3.43 -8.08
CA THR A 23 3.18 2.87 -7.09
C THR A 23 1.91 3.70 -6.94
N LYS A 24 1.71 4.66 -7.84
CA LYS A 24 0.51 5.51 -7.88
C LYS A 24 -0.72 4.66 -8.15
N SER A 25 -1.78 4.88 -7.38
CA SER A 25 -3.03 4.15 -7.55
C SER A 25 -3.66 4.47 -8.92
N PRO A 26 -4.57 3.62 -9.42
CA PRO A 26 -5.33 3.90 -10.64
C PRO A 26 -6.12 5.21 -10.61
N HIS A 27 -6.43 5.72 -9.41
CA HIS A 27 -7.16 6.99 -9.21
C HIS A 27 -6.23 8.21 -9.11
N GLY A 28 -4.91 8.01 -9.27
CA GLY A 28 -3.93 9.09 -9.23
C GLY A 28 -3.52 9.54 -7.82
N THR A 29 -3.98 8.84 -6.77
CA THR A 29 -3.59 9.10 -5.37
C THR A 29 -2.41 8.23 -4.94
N TYR A 30 -1.68 8.70 -3.92
CA TYR A 30 -0.59 7.94 -3.29
C TYR A 30 -1.05 7.48 -1.91
N ASP A 31 -0.94 6.17 -1.64
CA ASP A 31 -1.43 5.62 -0.39
C ASP A 31 -0.55 6.04 0.80
N ASN A 32 -1.21 6.37 1.92
CA ASN A 32 -0.52 6.78 3.14
C ASN A 32 0.44 5.70 3.66
N VAL A 33 0.18 4.42 3.37
CA VAL A 33 1.10 3.32 3.70
C VAL A 33 2.42 3.41 2.93
N TYR A 34 2.41 3.91 1.69
CA TYR A 34 3.64 4.17 0.93
C TYR A 34 4.32 5.44 1.40
N ILE A 35 3.56 6.50 1.69
CA ILE A 35 4.11 7.74 2.26
C ILE A 35 4.78 7.47 3.62
N SER A 36 4.22 6.58 4.44
CA SER A 36 4.81 6.18 5.73
C SER A 36 6.19 5.53 5.60
N LYS A 37 6.53 5.03 4.41
CA LYS A 37 7.79 4.35 4.09
C LYS A 37 8.77 5.25 3.33
N SER A 38 8.48 6.55 3.19
CA SER A 38 9.25 7.49 2.37
C SER A 38 10.73 7.59 2.74
N LEU A 39 11.08 7.34 4.01
CA LEU A 39 12.48 7.38 4.49
C LEU A 39 13.29 6.14 4.07
N ARG A 40 12.64 5.08 3.57
CA ARG A 40 13.26 3.86 3.04
C ARG A 40 12.50 3.40 1.79
N PRO A 41 12.67 4.08 0.64
CA PRO A 41 11.85 3.89 -0.56
C PRO A 41 11.81 2.44 -1.07
N GLU A 42 12.91 1.69 -0.95
CA GLU A 42 12.95 0.28 -1.42
C GLU A 42 11.96 -0.64 -0.67
N THR A 43 11.50 -0.27 0.53
CA THR A 43 10.45 -1.01 1.23
C THR A 43 9.05 -0.78 0.66
N ILE A 44 8.85 0.30 -0.11
CA ILE A 44 7.61 0.55 -0.86
C ILE A 44 7.51 -0.46 -2.00
N MET A 45 8.58 -0.62 -2.80
CA MET A 45 8.59 -1.56 -3.93
C MET A 45 8.40 -3.01 -3.48
N GLY A 46 9.08 -3.43 -2.41
CA GLY A 46 8.86 -4.77 -1.84
C GLY A 46 7.43 -4.97 -1.35
N HIS A 47 6.82 -3.94 -0.75
CA HIS A 47 5.42 -3.97 -0.32
C HIS A 47 4.47 -4.08 -1.52
N ASP A 48 4.60 -3.20 -2.51
CA ASP A 48 3.74 -3.18 -3.70
C ASP A 48 3.81 -4.50 -4.47
N THR A 49 5.01 -5.07 -4.60
CA THR A 49 5.22 -6.36 -5.25
C THR A 49 4.49 -7.48 -4.53
N LEU A 50 4.66 -7.57 -3.20
CA LEU A 50 3.99 -8.60 -2.40
C LEU A 50 2.46 -8.40 -2.39
N TYR A 51 1.99 -7.17 -2.25
CA TYR A 51 0.57 -6.81 -2.30
C TYR A 51 -0.08 -7.29 -3.61
N LYS A 52 0.53 -6.96 -4.76
CA LYS A 52 0.04 -7.39 -6.08
C LYS A 52 0.10 -8.90 -6.26
N ALA A 53 1.15 -9.56 -5.75
CA ALA A 53 1.26 -11.02 -5.80
C ALA A 53 0.14 -11.72 -5.03
N VAL A 54 -0.30 -11.16 -3.90
CA VAL A 54 -1.34 -11.77 -3.04
C VAL A 54 -2.75 -11.47 -3.55
N LEU A 55 -3.02 -10.24 -4.01
CA LEU A 55 -4.39 -9.81 -4.32
C LEU A 55 -4.73 -9.77 -5.82
N HIS A 56 -3.75 -9.56 -6.68
CA HIS A 56 -3.97 -9.21 -8.09
C HIS A 56 -3.22 -10.10 -9.09
N HIS A 57 -2.52 -11.14 -8.63
CA HIS A 57 -1.80 -12.04 -9.53
C HIS A 57 -2.79 -12.91 -10.33
N PRO A 58 -2.58 -13.11 -11.65
CA PRO A 58 -3.51 -13.86 -12.50
C PRO A 58 -3.75 -15.33 -12.05
N ASP A 59 -2.81 -15.92 -11.32
CA ASP A 59 -2.93 -17.29 -10.79
C ASP A 59 -3.80 -17.38 -9.53
N VAL A 60 -4.25 -16.25 -8.97
CA VAL A 60 -5.15 -16.25 -7.80
C VAL A 60 -6.54 -16.71 -8.22
N THR A 61 -7.00 -17.81 -7.61
CA THR A 61 -8.27 -18.46 -7.96
C THR A 61 -9.45 -18.04 -7.08
N LEU A 62 -9.17 -17.38 -5.95
CA LEU A 62 -10.20 -16.84 -5.07
C LEU A 62 -10.71 -15.51 -5.62
N PRO A 63 -12.02 -15.20 -5.47
CA PRO A 63 -12.55 -13.92 -5.91
C PRO A 63 -11.97 -12.78 -5.07
N LEU A 64 -11.68 -11.63 -5.69
CA LEU A 64 -11.07 -10.47 -5.04
C LEU A 64 -11.82 -10.04 -3.77
N TRP A 65 -13.16 -10.03 -3.80
CA TRP A 65 -13.99 -9.65 -2.64
C TRP A 65 -13.70 -10.52 -1.41
N LEU A 66 -13.37 -11.80 -1.60
CA LEU A 66 -13.09 -12.72 -0.49
C LEU A 66 -11.71 -12.43 0.09
N LEU A 67 -10.74 -12.08 -0.75
CA LEU A 67 -9.40 -11.69 -0.29
C LEU A 67 -9.46 -10.39 0.50
N GLU A 68 -10.20 -9.39 0.01
CA GLU A 68 -10.43 -8.12 0.71
C GLU A 68 -11.19 -8.33 2.03
N LEU A 69 -12.16 -9.26 2.08
CA LEU A 69 -12.82 -9.65 3.32
C LEU A 69 -11.83 -10.26 4.34
N ILE A 70 -10.95 -11.15 3.91
CA ILE A 70 -9.91 -11.76 4.77
C ILE A 70 -8.95 -10.69 5.28
N ALA A 71 -8.51 -9.76 4.41
CA ALA A 71 -7.63 -8.66 4.77
C ALA A 71 -8.30 -7.73 5.81
N THR A 72 -9.56 -7.37 5.58
CA THR A 72 -10.37 -6.56 6.50
C THR A 72 -10.53 -7.25 7.85
N TYR A 73 -10.93 -8.52 7.86
CA TYR A 73 -11.15 -9.27 9.10
C TYR A 73 -9.86 -9.47 9.90
N THR A 74 -8.75 -9.79 9.23
CA THR A 74 -7.43 -9.89 9.87
C THR A 74 -7.00 -8.55 10.47
N SER A 75 -7.31 -7.44 9.79
CA SER A 75 -7.01 -6.09 10.29
C SER A 75 -7.81 -5.75 11.55
N ILE A 76 -9.10 -6.13 11.60
CA ILE A 76 -9.95 -5.98 12.78
C ILE A 76 -9.37 -6.77 13.96
N LEU A 77 -8.99 -8.04 13.75
CA LEU A 77 -8.40 -8.87 14.79
C LEU A 77 -7.08 -8.30 15.35
N ASN A 78 -6.35 -7.54 14.54
CA ASN A 78 -5.09 -6.89 14.93
C ASN A 78 -5.27 -5.43 15.40
N ASN A 79 -6.51 -4.94 15.56
CA ASN A 79 -6.80 -3.54 15.90
C ASN A 79 -6.11 -2.53 14.96
N CYS A 80 -5.99 -2.88 13.67
CA CYS A 80 -5.38 -2.01 12.66
C CYS A 80 -6.46 -1.21 11.94
N GLU A 81 -6.81 -0.04 12.49
CA GLU A 81 -7.84 0.85 11.92
C GLU A 81 -7.54 1.27 10.47
N TYR A 82 -6.27 1.58 10.17
CA TYR A 82 -5.88 1.97 8.81
C TYR A 82 -6.18 0.86 7.81
N ALA A 83 -5.71 -0.37 8.08
CA ALA A 83 -5.93 -1.47 7.13
C ALA A 83 -7.42 -1.85 7.05
N ALA A 84 -8.14 -1.86 8.17
CA ALA A 84 -9.58 -2.17 8.19
C ALA A 84 -10.45 -1.19 7.40
N THR A 85 -9.98 0.04 7.17
CA THR A 85 -10.70 1.08 6.42
C THR A 85 -10.22 1.26 4.99
N HIS A 86 -9.12 0.59 4.60
CA HIS A 86 -8.53 0.70 3.26
C HIS A 86 -8.60 -0.61 2.47
N HIS A 87 -9.10 -1.69 3.09
CA HIS A 87 -9.53 -2.92 2.42
C HIS A 87 -11.06 -2.90 2.29
N GLY A 88 -11.59 -3.42 1.16
CA GLY A 88 -13.02 -3.45 0.86
C GLY A 88 -13.46 -2.57 -0.31
#